data_AF-A0A958Z7K4-F1
#
_entry.id   AF-A0A958Z7K4-F1
#
_cell.length_a   1.000
_cell.length_b   1.000
_cell.length_c   1.000
_cell.angle_alpha   90.00
_cell.angle_beta   90.00
_cell.angle_gamma   90.00
#
_symmetry.space_group_name_H-M   'P 1'
#
loop_
_entity.id
_entity.type
_entity.pdbx_description
1 polymer ?
#
loop_
_entity_poly.entity_id
_entity_poly.type
_entity_poly.pdbx_seq_one_letter_code
_entity_poly.pdbx_strand_id
1 'polypeptide(L)'
;MKHQYLKDFLDSKVVEYNHPRFIETDPIQVPHTFKIKEDIEIAGFLTASIAWGNRKSIIHNAYRMMQLLDRAPYDFIMNHKEDDLERLLPFVHRTFNGDDFIQFIKSLQHIYTN
;
A
#
# COMPACT_ATOMS: atom_id res chain seq x y z
N MET A 1 16.56 7.51 35.86
CA MET A 1 17.22 8.52 35.01
C MET A 1 17.32 8.12 33.54
N LYS A 2 18.02 7.04 33.14
CA LYS A 2 18.15 6.64 31.71
C LYS A 2 16.81 6.41 30.99
N HIS A 3 15.84 5.76 31.64
CA HIS A 3 14.53 5.49 31.05
C HIS A 3 13.68 6.75 30.85
N GLN A 4 13.72 7.70 31.80
CA GLN A 4 12.96 8.95 31.68
C GLN A 4 13.49 9.82 30.54
N TYR A 5 14.83 9.98 30.46
CA TYR A 5 15.46 10.69 29.36
C TYR A 5 15.12 10.06 28.00
N LEU A 6 15.19 8.72 27.89
CA LEU A 6 14.84 8.04 26.64
C LEU A 6 13.38 8.27 26.27
N LYS A 7 12.46 8.20 27.23
CA LYS A 7 11.04 8.49 27.01
C LYS A 7 10.84 9.92 26.50
N ASP A 8 11.38 10.91 27.20
CA ASP A 8 11.22 12.33 26.85
C ASP A 8 11.82 12.62 25.46
N PHE A 9 12.96 12.00 25.15
CA PHE A 9 13.56 12.06 23.81
C PHE A 9 12.63 11.47 22.74
N LEU A 10 12.10 10.25 22.95
CA LEU A 10 11.20 9.60 21.98
C LEU A 10 9.89 10.40 21.80
N ASP A 11 9.30 10.91 22.88
CA ASP A 11 8.11 11.75 22.83
C ASP A 11 8.36 13.03 22.02
N SER A 12 9.53 13.67 22.21
CA SER A 12 9.92 14.84 21.40
C SER A 12 10.04 14.51 19.92
N LYS A 13 10.53 13.31 19.58
CA LYS A 13 10.63 12.83 18.19
C LYS A 13 9.27 12.50 17.58
N VAL A 14 8.33 12.01 18.38
CA VAL A 14 6.94 11.83 17.93
C VAL A 14 6.34 13.19 17.56
N VAL A 15 6.50 14.21 18.41
CA VAL A 15 6.01 15.57 18.10
C VAL A 15 6.68 16.14 16.83
N GLU A 16 7.97 15.88 16.62
CA GLU A 16 8.72 16.37 15.46
C GLU A 16 8.32 15.68 14.13
N TYR A 17 8.13 14.36 14.14
CA TYR A 17 7.99 13.54 12.93
C TYR A 17 6.56 13.06 12.66
N ASN A 18 5.69 12.96 13.65
CA ASN A 18 4.28 12.55 13.46
C ASN A 18 3.42 13.74 13.02
N HIS A 19 3.72 14.28 11.84
CA HIS A 19 3.05 15.45 11.28
C HIS A 19 2.48 15.15 9.88
N PRO A 20 1.21 15.52 9.59
CA PRO A 20 0.57 15.24 8.30
C PRO A 20 1.34 15.71 7.07
N ARG A 21 2.14 16.78 7.19
CA ARG A 21 3.06 17.27 6.13
C ARG A 21 3.95 16.17 5.52
N PHE A 22 4.30 15.13 6.27
CA PHE A 22 5.13 14.06 5.74
C PHE A 22 4.38 13.14 4.78
N ILE A 23 3.04 13.10 4.86
CA ILE A 23 2.17 12.27 4.00
C ILE A 23 2.38 12.61 2.53
N GLU A 24 2.48 13.88 2.16
CA GLU A 24 2.62 14.33 0.75
C GLU A 24 3.78 13.68 0.01
N THR A 25 4.85 13.34 0.73
CA THR A 25 6.04 12.69 0.17
C THR A 25 6.15 11.23 0.55
N ASP A 26 5.21 10.69 1.30
CA ASP A 26 5.25 9.34 1.81
C ASP A 26 4.29 8.41 1.05
N PRO A 27 4.65 7.14 0.82
CA PRO A 27 3.75 6.16 0.22
C PRO A 27 2.38 6.07 0.90
N ILE A 28 2.28 6.41 2.19
CA ILE A 28 1.02 6.44 2.93
C ILE A 28 -0.03 7.37 2.30
N GLN A 29 0.35 8.31 1.42
CA GLN A 29 -0.60 9.13 0.67
C GLN A 29 -1.57 8.30 -0.19
N VAL A 30 -1.14 7.13 -0.69
CA VAL A 30 -1.93 6.31 -1.62
C VAL A 30 -3.19 5.76 -0.93
N PRO A 31 -3.11 5.11 0.24
CA PRO A 31 -4.28 4.74 1.04
C PRO A 31 -5.20 5.92 1.39
N HIS A 32 -4.64 7.10 1.67
CA HIS A 32 -5.41 8.29 2.00
C HIS A 32 -6.25 8.85 0.84
N THR A 33 -6.07 8.33 -0.39
CA THR A 33 -6.91 8.70 -1.53
C THR A 33 -8.28 8.00 -1.52
N PHE A 34 -8.46 6.99 -0.68
CA PHE A 34 -9.69 6.20 -0.56
C PHE A 34 -10.52 6.59 0.66
N LYS A 35 -11.80 6.20 0.65
CA LYS A 35 -12.78 6.52 1.71
C LYS A 35 -13.43 5.31 2.34
N ILE A 36 -13.62 4.23 1.58
CA ILE A 36 -14.15 2.98 2.14
C ILE A 36 -13.02 2.24 2.83
N LYS A 37 -13.36 1.56 3.93
CA LYS A 37 -12.38 0.91 4.80
C LYS A 37 -11.57 -0.13 4.05
N GLU A 38 -12.24 -0.96 3.25
CA GLU A 38 -11.67 -2.07 2.53
C GLU A 38 -10.63 -1.59 1.50
N ASP A 39 -10.95 -0.54 0.73
CA ASP A 39 -10.00 0.06 -0.21
C ASP A 39 -8.77 0.65 0.50
N ILE A 40 -8.97 1.28 1.67
CA ILE A 40 -7.87 1.84 2.47
C ILE A 40 -6.95 0.71 2.95
N GLU A 41 -7.51 -0.40 3.43
CA GLU A 41 -6.77 -1.56 3.91
C GLU A 41 -5.98 -2.23 2.79
N ILE A 42 -6.62 -2.50 1.65
CA ILE A 42 -5.98 -3.11 0.48
C ILE A 42 -4.88 -2.20 -0.08
N ALA A 43 -5.17 -0.92 -0.28
CA ALA A 43 -4.19 0.06 -0.75
C ALA A 43 -3.01 0.16 0.22
N GLY A 44 -3.28 0.11 1.54
CA GLY A 44 -2.27 0.13 2.59
C GLY A 44 -1.35 -1.08 2.52
N PHE A 45 -1.94 -2.27 2.45
CA PHE A 45 -1.20 -3.53 2.35
C PHE A 45 -0.33 -3.58 1.09
N LEU A 46 -0.91 -3.31 -0.09
CA LEU A 46 -0.21 -3.36 -1.37
C LEU A 46 0.89 -2.29 -1.47
N THR A 47 0.65 -1.09 -0.94
CA THR A 47 1.67 -0.04 -0.92
C THR A 47 2.82 -0.43 0.01
N ALA A 48 2.52 -0.97 1.20
CA ALA A 48 3.53 -1.45 2.14
C ALA A 48 4.35 -2.62 1.55
N SER A 49 3.70 -3.49 0.78
CA SER A 49 4.33 -4.63 0.12
C SER A 49 5.21 -4.27 -1.07
N ILE A 50 5.41 -2.98 -1.38
CA ILE A 50 6.43 -2.52 -2.32
C ILE A 50 7.29 -1.37 -1.75
N ALA A 51 7.15 -1.06 -0.45
CA ALA A 51 7.73 0.13 0.17
C ALA A 51 9.24 0.00 0.49
N TRP A 52 10.04 -0.64 -0.36
CA TRP A 52 11.50 -0.71 -0.22
C TRP A 52 12.23 -0.09 -1.41
N GLY A 53 13.00 0.96 -1.14
CA GLY A 53 13.82 1.61 -2.15
C GLY A 53 13.56 3.09 -2.33
N ASN A 54 13.58 3.53 -3.59
CA ASN A 54 13.41 4.95 -3.89
C ASN A 54 11.94 5.37 -3.70
N ARG A 55 11.71 6.28 -2.75
CA ARG A 55 10.40 6.86 -2.40
C ARG A 55 9.55 7.28 -3.60
N LYS A 56 10.13 7.96 -4.60
CA LYS A 56 9.37 8.39 -5.80
C LYS A 56 8.90 7.20 -6.62
N SER A 57 9.76 6.18 -6.78
CA SER A 57 9.42 4.95 -7.51
C SER A 57 8.35 4.13 -6.77
N ILE A 58 8.39 4.10 -5.44
CA ILE A 58 7.38 3.45 -4.61
C ILE A 58 6.02 4.12 -4.82
N ILE A 59 5.94 5.44 -4.65
CA ILE A 59 4.69 6.20 -4.80
C ILE A 59 4.12 6.03 -6.22
N HIS A 60 4.96 6.15 -7.24
CA HIS A 60 4.54 5.96 -8.63
C HIS A 60 3.93 4.57 -8.86
N ASN A 61 4.61 3.51 -8.40
CA ASN A 61 4.13 2.15 -8.58
C ASN A 61 2.91 1.83 -7.72
N ALA A 62 2.81 2.36 -6.50
CA ALA A 62 1.64 2.21 -5.66
C ALA A 62 0.39 2.84 -6.31
N TYR A 63 0.50 4.04 -6.88
CA TYR A 63 -0.58 4.61 -7.69
C TYR A 63 -0.89 3.78 -8.95
N ARG A 64 0.14 3.23 -9.61
CA ARG A 64 -0.06 2.33 -10.76
C ARG A 64 -0.82 1.06 -10.36
N MET A 65 -0.55 0.47 -9.19
CA MET A 65 -1.33 -0.67 -8.67
C MET A 65 -2.79 -0.26 -8.52
N MET A 66 -3.07 0.88 -7.88
CA MET A 66 -4.44 1.36 -7.72
C MET A 66 -5.15 1.63 -9.05
N GLN A 67 -4.41 2.07 -10.08
CA GLN A 67 -4.96 2.26 -11.43
C GLN A 67 -5.25 0.92 -12.13
N LEU A 68 -4.40 -0.08 -11.95
CA LEU A 68 -4.62 -1.43 -12.47
C LEU A 68 -5.83 -2.12 -11.83
N LEU A 69 -6.16 -1.75 -10.59
CA LEU A 69 -7.34 -2.20 -9.85
C LEU A 69 -8.54 -1.23 -10.02
N ASP A 70 -8.60 -0.53 -11.15
CA ASP A 70 -9.68 0.39 -11.54
C ASP A 70 -10.04 1.49 -10.53
N ARG A 71 -9.10 1.83 -9.63
CA ARG A 71 -9.31 2.71 -8.47
C ARG A 71 -10.49 2.28 -7.58
N ALA A 72 -10.81 0.99 -7.60
CA ALA A 72 -11.78 0.34 -6.73
C ALA A 72 -11.21 -1.02 -6.28
N PRO A 73 -10.10 -1.03 -5.54
CA PRO A 73 -9.34 -2.25 -5.27
C PRO A 73 -10.15 -3.35 -4.57
N TYR A 74 -11.07 -2.99 -3.68
CA TYR A 74 -11.97 -3.97 -3.07
C TYR A 74 -12.91 -4.61 -4.09
N ASP A 75 -13.56 -3.80 -4.92
CA ASP A 75 -14.46 -4.30 -5.97
C ASP A 75 -13.72 -5.19 -6.96
N PHE A 76 -12.53 -4.77 -7.40
CA PHE A 76 -11.66 -5.58 -8.25
C PHE A 76 -11.33 -6.92 -7.60
N ILE A 77 -10.90 -6.93 -6.34
CA ILE A 77 -10.56 -8.18 -5.64
C ILE A 77 -11.76 -9.12 -5.58
N MET A 78 -12.96 -8.61 -5.31
CA MET A 78 -14.15 -9.45 -5.20
C MET A 78 -14.65 -9.96 -6.56
N ASN A 79 -14.50 -9.16 -7.62
CA ASN A 79 -15.21 -9.37 -8.89
C ASN A 79 -14.31 -9.60 -10.12
N HIS A 80 -12.99 -9.66 -9.96
CA HIS A 80 -12.05 -9.88 -11.07
C HIS A 80 -12.34 -11.17 -11.83
N LYS A 81 -12.04 -11.15 -13.13
CA LYS A 81 -11.98 -12.32 -14.00
C LYS A 81 -10.52 -12.66 -14.33
N GLU A 82 -10.29 -13.81 -14.94
CA GLU A 82 -8.93 -14.20 -15.33
C GLU A 82 -8.27 -13.19 -16.29
N ASP A 83 -9.02 -12.64 -17.25
CA ASP A 83 -8.52 -11.59 -18.17
C ASP A 83 -8.08 -10.31 -17.43
N ASP A 84 -8.73 -9.97 -16.31
CA ASP A 84 -8.34 -8.82 -15.48
C ASP A 84 -7.00 -9.08 -14.79
N LEU A 85 -6.75 -10.32 -14.37
CA LEU A 85 -5.49 -10.73 -13.75
C LEU A 85 -4.33 -10.74 -14.75
N GLU A 86 -4.57 -11.15 -15.99
CA GLU A 86 -3.53 -11.12 -17.03
C GLU A 86 -2.97 -9.71 -17.25
N ARG A 87 -3.81 -8.67 -17.08
CA ARG A 87 -3.39 -7.26 -17.18
C ARG A 87 -2.41 -6.84 -16.07
N LEU A 88 -2.31 -7.61 -14.99
CA LEU A 88 -1.37 -7.37 -13.89
C LEU A 88 0.02 -7.96 -14.17
N LEU A 89 0.15 -8.91 -15.09
CA LEU A 89 1.43 -9.59 -15.41
C LEU A 89 2.59 -8.62 -15.74
N PRO A 90 2.39 -7.53 -16.49
CA PRO A 90 3.47 -6.59 -16.81
C PRO A 90 3.86 -5.66 -15.63
N PHE A 91 3.25 -5.82 -14.45
CA PHE A 91 3.64 -5.05 -13.27
C PHE A 91 4.98 -5.53 -12.72
N VAL A 92 5.89 -4.59 -12.47
CA VAL A 92 7.19 -4.89 -11.86
C VAL A 92 7.59 -3.74 -10.94
N HIS A 93 7.90 -4.08 -9.70
CA HIS A 93 8.58 -3.22 -8.75
C HIS A 93 9.73 -3.99 -8.10
N ARG A 94 10.94 -3.81 -8.64
CA ARG A 94 12.16 -4.46 -8.14
C ARG A 94 12.03 -5.99 -8.16
N THR A 95 11.86 -6.61 -7.01
CA THR A 95 11.71 -8.06 -6.84
C THR A 95 10.25 -8.50 -6.83
N PHE A 96 9.30 -7.57 -6.67
CA PHE A 96 7.86 -7.83 -6.73
C PHE A 96 7.42 -7.74 -8.19
N ASN A 97 6.83 -8.80 -8.73
CA ASN A 97 6.44 -8.89 -10.14
C ASN A 97 4.94 -9.17 -10.29
N GLY A 98 4.48 -9.33 -11.53
CA GLY A 98 3.07 -9.53 -11.85
C GLY A 98 2.49 -10.82 -11.27
N ASP A 99 3.27 -11.89 -11.19
CA ASP A 99 2.83 -13.15 -10.59
C ASP A 99 2.60 -12.97 -9.08
N ASP A 100 3.51 -12.27 -8.39
CA ASP A 100 3.34 -11.92 -6.98
C ASP A 100 2.08 -11.05 -6.77
N PHE A 101 1.84 -10.10 -7.68
CA PHE A 101 0.68 -9.23 -7.60
C PHE A 101 -0.63 -10.01 -7.76
N ILE A 102 -0.72 -10.88 -8.77
CA ILE A 102 -1.87 -11.75 -9.00
C ILE A 102 -2.09 -12.66 -7.78
N GLN A 103 -1.02 -13.25 -7.24
CA GLN A 103 -1.12 -14.09 -6.05
C GLN A 103 -1.68 -13.30 -4.86
N PHE A 104 -1.28 -12.04 -4.68
CA PHE A 104 -1.83 -11.18 -3.63
C PHE A 104 -3.32 -10.90 -3.83
N ILE A 105 -3.76 -10.61 -5.06
CA ILE A 105 -5.19 -10.40 -5.37
C ILE A 105 -6.00 -11.67 -5.05
N LYS A 106 -5.54 -12.84 -5.50
CA LYS A 106 -6.21 -14.13 -5.21
C LYS A 106 -6.26 -14.43 -3.71
N SER A 107 -5.16 -14.22 -3.01
CA SER A 107 -5.09 -14.42 -1.54
C SER A 107 -6.02 -13.47 -0.80
N LEU A 108 -6.09 -12.20 -1.18
CA LEU A 108 -7.00 -11.23 -0.58
C LEU A 108 -8.47 -11.61 -0.83
N GLN A 109 -8.82 -12.04 -2.04
CA GLN A 109 -10.18 -12.54 -2.33
C GLN A 109 -10.52 -13.74 -1.45
N HIS A 110 -9.59 -14.67 -1.27
CA HIS A 110 -9.78 -15.82 -0.39
C HIS A 110 -10.04 -15.39 1.05
N ILE A 111 -9.28 -14.44 1.59
CA ILE A 111 -9.45 -13.89 2.95
C ILE A 111 -10.80 -13.19 3.13
N TYR A 112 -11.32 -12.49 2.12
CA TYR A 112 -12.64 -11.85 2.22
C TYR A 112 -13.81 -12.83 2.09
N THR A 113 -13.58 -14.05 1.58
CA THR A 113 -14.63 -15.02 1.25
C THR A 113 -14.64 -16.27 2.12
N ASN A 114 -13.64 -16.47 2.99
CA ASN A 114 -13.47 -17.64 3.86
C ASN A 114 -13.01 -17.24 5.26
#